data_AF-A0ABC8R445-F1
#
_entry.id   AF-A0ABC8R445-F1
#
_cell.length_a   1.000
_cell.length_b   1.000
_cell.length_c   1.000
_cell.angle_alpha   90.00
_cell.angle_beta   90.00
_cell.angle_gamma   90.00
#
_symmetry.space_group_name_H-M   'P 1'
#
loop_
_entity.id
_entity.type
_entity.pdbx_description
1 polymer ?
#
loop_
_entity_poly.entity_id
_entity_poly.type
_entity_poly.pdbx_seq_one_letter_code
_entity_poly.pdbx_strand_id
1 'polypeptide(L)'
;MLSFVFPNKEDDDHHFASCVDLPVLNSFLYWTYYPSSSTVQIGYRHTESSSRTWVAWGINPTSKGMVGTQALIAYQELDGTMKAYTSPINSYGTQLLEGELSLKVSDLSATFMDNEIAIFATLELPTNTTIINYLWQDGPISSGNALGMHGLSGQHIQSMATLDFASGTSVPTKGGKSKSKLRNIHGALNVISWGTMMPIGFMLARYLKVFRPSDPLWFYLHVSCQCLAFLIGVVGWATGLALRLMSAGVHHTDHMAIGTTVFSLGILQVLALRLRPHKDHKYRCYWNIYHHYVGYIVLALGIANVFIGYKILKPGKGWEIAYYVIFGALLFTLVMLEACKRLKKSANNEERNCRGSEVVGNIACPQQRV
;
A
#
# COMPACT_ATOMS: atom_id res chain seq x y z
N MET A 1 23.11 -20.69 29.81
CA MET A 1 24.09 -20.42 28.74
C MET A 1 24.14 -21.69 27.91
N LEU A 2 23.33 -21.77 26.85
CA LEU A 2 23.31 -22.92 25.95
C LEU A 2 24.31 -22.62 24.83
N SER A 3 25.46 -23.27 24.85
CA SER A 3 26.39 -23.32 23.73
C SER A 3 25.70 -24.05 22.58
N PHE A 4 25.26 -23.34 21.56
CA PHE A 4 24.74 -23.98 20.35
C PHE A 4 25.92 -24.35 19.46
N VAL A 5 26.15 -25.65 19.29
CA VAL A 5 27.17 -26.21 18.41
C VAL A 5 26.49 -26.49 17.07
N PHE A 6 26.98 -25.88 16.00
CA PHE A 6 26.53 -26.18 14.65
C PHE A 6 27.13 -27.52 14.21
N PRO A 7 26.33 -28.50 13.78
CA PRO A 7 26.88 -29.77 13.32
C PRO A 7 27.60 -29.58 11.98
N ASN A 8 28.86 -29.99 11.92
CA ASN A 8 29.71 -30.29 10.75
C ASN A 8 30.64 -29.19 10.19
N LYS A 9 31.84 -29.14 10.76
CA LYS A 9 33.05 -29.78 10.19
C LYS A 9 33.91 -30.22 11.38
N GLU A 10 34.56 -31.37 11.30
CA GLU A 10 35.32 -32.06 12.36
C GLU A 10 36.54 -31.29 12.95
N ASP A 11 36.60 -29.96 12.81
CA ASP A 11 37.66 -29.13 13.42
C ASP A 11 37.32 -27.63 13.56
N ASP A 12 36.05 -27.19 13.40
CA ASP A 12 35.69 -25.76 13.46
C ASP A 12 34.39 -25.53 14.24
N ASP A 13 34.46 -25.75 15.56
CA ASP A 13 33.38 -25.40 16.48
C ASP A 13 33.24 -23.86 16.56
N HIS A 14 32.33 -23.28 15.78
CA HIS A 14 31.99 -21.87 15.87
C HIS A 14 31.23 -21.57 17.18
N HIS A 15 31.98 -21.31 18.24
CA HIS A 15 31.43 -20.86 19.53
C HIS A 15 31.17 -19.35 19.53
N PHE A 16 29.89 -18.98 19.65
CA PHE A 16 29.47 -17.59 19.77
C PHE A 16 29.19 -17.19 21.22
N ALA A 17 29.68 -16.01 21.61
CA ALA A 17 29.50 -15.48 22.96
C ALA A 17 28.09 -14.93 23.22
N SER A 18 27.36 -14.56 22.17
CA SER A 18 26.05 -13.92 22.26
C SER A 18 25.14 -14.33 21.11
N CYS A 19 23.83 -14.22 21.34
CA CYS A 19 22.82 -14.54 20.34
C CYS A 19 21.55 -13.72 20.53
N VAL A 20 20.75 -13.62 19.46
CA VAL A 20 19.43 -13.00 19.46
C VAL A 20 18.51 -13.68 18.45
N ASP A 21 17.28 -13.95 18.88
CA ASP A 21 16.20 -14.39 18.01
C ASP A 21 15.62 -13.18 17.30
N LEU A 22 15.61 -13.20 15.97
CA LEU A 22 15.09 -12.09 15.18
C LEU A 22 13.56 -12.16 15.14
N PRO A 23 12.87 -11.01 15.27
CA PRO A 23 11.42 -10.99 15.50
C PRO A 23 10.56 -11.48 14.33
N VAL A 24 11.16 -11.68 13.15
CA VAL A 24 10.47 -12.03 11.90
C VAL A 24 11.37 -12.89 11.02
N LEU A 25 10.76 -13.62 10.07
CA LEU A 25 11.43 -14.48 9.09
C LEU A 25 12.18 -15.68 9.68
N ASN A 26 11.81 -16.18 10.86
CA ASN A 26 12.40 -17.39 11.48
C ASN A 26 13.94 -17.40 11.43
N SER A 27 14.52 -16.26 11.81
CA SER A 27 15.94 -15.98 11.69
C SER A 27 16.59 -15.73 13.05
N PHE A 28 17.88 -16.04 13.15
CA PHE A 28 18.67 -15.97 14.36
C PHE A 28 20.04 -15.37 14.05
N LEU A 29 20.57 -14.57 14.97
CA LEU A 29 21.90 -13.99 14.86
C LEU A 29 22.73 -14.36 16.07
N TYR A 30 23.93 -14.86 15.82
CA TYR A 30 24.95 -15.23 16.79
C TYR A 30 26.19 -14.38 16.53
N TRP A 31 26.90 -13.96 17.58
CA TRP A 31 28.14 -13.23 17.41
C TRP A 31 29.11 -13.35 18.58
N THR A 32 30.38 -13.09 18.30
CA THR A 32 31.44 -12.84 19.27
C THR A 32 32.16 -11.56 18.86
N TYR A 33 32.16 -10.56 19.74
CA TYR A 33 32.86 -9.29 19.52
C TYR A 33 34.25 -9.33 20.17
N TYR A 34 35.27 -8.94 19.42
CA TYR A 34 36.67 -8.88 19.85
C TYR A 34 37.13 -7.41 19.92
N PRO A 35 37.13 -6.78 21.11
CA PRO A 35 37.43 -5.36 21.24
C PRO A 35 38.86 -4.97 20.80
N SER A 36 39.84 -5.87 20.98
CA SER A 36 41.24 -5.62 20.65
C SER A 36 41.50 -5.42 19.16
N SER A 37 40.74 -6.13 18.32
CA SER A 37 40.83 -6.07 16.86
C SER A 37 39.69 -5.28 16.22
N SER A 38 38.70 -4.83 17.02
CA SER A 38 37.44 -4.26 16.52
C SER A 38 36.74 -5.14 15.48
N THR A 39 36.89 -6.46 15.62
CA THR A 39 36.25 -7.44 14.74
C THR A 39 35.07 -8.10 15.43
N VAL A 40 34.08 -8.51 14.63
CA VAL A 40 32.96 -9.33 15.06
C VAL A 40 32.89 -10.56 14.19
N GLN A 41 32.90 -11.73 14.83
CA GLN A 41 32.55 -12.97 14.18
C GLN A 41 31.05 -13.16 14.30
N ILE A 42 30.38 -13.48 13.20
CA ILE A 42 28.93 -13.66 13.16
C ILE A 42 28.54 -15.04 12.61
N GLY A 43 27.39 -15.50 13.06
CA GLY A 43 26.62 -16.58 12.47
C GLY A 43 25.19 -16.10 12.28
N TYR A 44 24.71 -16.02 11.04
CA TYR A 44 23.30 -15.75 10.74
C TYR A 44 22.64 -17.04 10.31
N ARG A 45 21.52 -17.40 10.93
CA ARG A 45 20.79 -18.63 10.64
C ARG A 45 19.37 -18.30 10.23
N HIS A 46 18.89 -18.92 9.16
CA HIS A 46 17.52 -18.81 8.66
C HIS A 46 16.94 -20.20 8.46
N THR A 47 15.79 -20.45 9.07
CA THR A 47 15.15 -21.78 9.11
C THR A 47 13.97 -21.82 8.15
N GLU A 48 13.40 -23.00 7.91
CA GLU A 48 12.30 -23.21 6.94
C GLU A 48 12.66 -22.81 5.49
N SER A 49 13.96 -22.93 5.17
CA SER A 49 14.50 -22.66 3.83
C SER A 49 14.29 -23.83 2.88
N SER A 50 14.18 -23.52 1.59
CA SER A 50 14.24 -24.52 0.52
C SER A 50 15.55 -24.39 -0.25
N SER A 51 15.91 -25.40 -1.04
CA SER A 51 17.03 -25.33 -2.01
C SER A 51 16.84 -24.25 -3.08
N ARG A 52 15.66 -23.62 -3.16
CA ARG A 52 15.31 -22.53 -4.08
C ARG A 52 15.08 -21.21 -3.36
N THR A 53 15.65 -21.06 -2.17
CA THR A 53 15.62 -19.84 -1.36
C THR A 53 17.03 -19.27 -1.24
N TRP A 54 17.18 -17.96 -1.47
CA TRP A 54 18.37 -17.22 -1.07
C TRP A 54 18.11 -16.52 0.25
N VAL A 55 19.17 -16.32 1.02
CA VAL A 55 19.12 -15.58 2.28
C VAL A 55 20.20 -14.50 2.29
N ALA A 56 19.93 -13.44 3.02
CA ALA A 56 20.84 -12.34 3.18
C ALA A 56 20.83 -11.81 4.61
N TRP A 57 22.01 -11.43 5.08
CA TRP A 57 22.19 -10.62 6.28
C TRP A 57 23.18 -9.51 5.96
N GLY A 58 22.95 -8.29 6.46
CA GLY A 58 23.84 -7.19 6.13
C GLY A 58 23.78 -6.02 7.09
N ILE A 59 24.81 -5.20 7.03
CA ILE A 59 24.97 -3.99 7.83
C ILE A 59 24.69 -2.76 6.97
N ASN A 60 23.88 -1.83 7.47
CA ASN A 60 23.74 -0.51 6.88
C ASN A 60 24.42 0.54 7.79
N PRO A 61 25.60 1.05 7.40
CA PRO A 61 26.36 1.98 8.22
C PRO A 61 25.77 3.40 8.24
N THR A 62 24.96 3.79 7.26
CA THR A 62 24.50 5.18 7.08
C THR A 62 23.03 5.37 7.40
N SER A 63 22.23 4.32 7.23
CA SER A 63 20.78 4.41 7.32
C SER A 63 20.21 3.20 8.05
N LYS A 64 18.90 3.29 8.31
CA LYS A 64 18.14 2.21 8.92
C LYS A 64 17.51 1.28 7.89
N GLY A 65 17.49 1.62 6.59
CA GLY A 65 16.74 0.90 5.54
C GLY A 65 17.59 0.02 4.62
N MET A 66 16.98 -0.49 3.53
CA MET A 66 17.63 -1.40 2.57
C MET A 66 18.76 -0.74 1.77
N VAL A 67 18.55 0.48 1.27
CA VAL A 67 19.55 1.18 0.43
C VAL A 67 20.74 1.63 1.30
N GLY A 68 21.94 1.32 0.84
CA GLY A 68 23.19 1.49 1.57
C GLY A 68 23.61 0.26 2.40
N THR A 69 22.85 -0.84 2.34
CA THR A 69 23.22 -2.08 3.04
C THR A 69 24.39 -2.76 2.36
N GLN A 70 25.32 -3.25 3.17
CA GLN A 70 26.44 -4.09 2.76
C GLN A 70 26.09 -5.51 3.18
N ALA A 71 25.68 -6.32 2.20
CA ALA A 71 25.03 -7.60 2.45
C ALA A 71 25.96 -8.79 2.21
N LEU A 72 25.80 -9.81 3.03
CA LEU A 72 26.28 -11.16 2.82
C LEU A 72 25.11 -11.97 2.25
N ILE A 73 25.30 -12.59 1.11
CA ILE A 73 24.28 -13.37 0.40
C ILE A 73 24.70 -14.83 0.43
N ALA A 74 23.75 -15.73 0.67
CA ALA A 74 23.96 -17.16 0.54
C ALA A 74 22.78 -17.88 -0.11
N TYR A 75 23.09 -18.89 -0.92
CA TYR A 75 22.13 -19.82 -1.49
C TYR A 75 22.77 -21.12 -1.97
N GLN A 76 21.95 -22.15 -2.21
CA GLN A 76 22.40 -23.41 -2.79
C GLN A 76 22.34 -23.36 -4.33
N GLU A 77 23.45 -23.68 -4.99
CA GLU A 77 23.52 -23.83 -6.44
C GLU A 77 22.85 -25.13 -6.91
N LEU A 78 22.64 -25.26 -8.22
CA LEU A 78 21.95 -26.43 -8.80
C LEU A 78 22.73 -27.74 -8.62
N ASP A 79 24.04 -27.67 -8.42
CA ASP A 79 24.90 -28.81 -8.13
C ASP A 79 24.90 -29.20 -6.63
N GLY A 80 24.13 -28.48 -5.81
CA GLY A 80 24.00 -28.71 -4.37
C GLY A 80 25.05 -27.99 -3.52
N THR A 81 26.03 -27.32 -4.12
CA THR A 81 27.04 -26.55 -3.39
C THR A 81 26.48 -25.25 -2.84
N MET A 82 27.05 -24.76 -1.73
CA MET A 82 26.68 -23.47 -1.16
C MET A 82 27.53 -22.36 -1.74
N LYS A 83 26.87 -21.33 -2.26
CA LYS A 83 27.51 -20.09 -2.68
C LYS A 83 27.28 -19.01 -1.62
N ALA A 84 28.36 -18.37 -1.18
CA ALA A 84 28.34 -17.23 -0.28
C ALA A 84 29.21 -16.11 -0.86
N TYR A 85 28.71 -14.89 -0.87
CA TYR A 85 29.43 -13.73 -1.41
C TYR A 85 28.89 -12.40 -0.87
N THR A 86 29.62 -11.32 -1.12
CA THR A 86 29.24 -9.97 -0.68
C THR A 86 28.50 -9.19 -1.77
N SER A 87 27.54 -8.35 -1.39
CA SER A 87 26.77 -7.52 -2.32
C SER A 87 26.47 -6.12 -1.76
N PRO A 88 26.90 -5.04 -2.45
CA PRO A 88 26.53 -3.68 -2.07
C PRO A 88 25.12 -3.31 -2.58
N ILE A 89 24.21 -2.98 -1.66
CA ILE A 89 22.80 -2.69 -1.98
C ILE A 89 22.58 -1.20 -2.15
N ASN A 90 22.81 -0.71 -3.37
CA ASN A 90 22.74 0.73 -3.67
C ASN A 90 21.36 1.20 -4.15
N SER A 91 20.42 0.28 -4.42
CA SER A 91 19.06 0.62 -4.84
C SER A 91 18.04 -0.47 -4.50
N TYR A 92 16.76 -0.13 -4.53
CA TYR A 92 15.65 -1.10 -4.40
C TYR A 92 15.54 -2.06 -5.59
N GLY A 93 16.13 -1.72 -6.74
CA GLY A 93 16.15 -2.55 -7.95
C GLY A 93 17.40 -3.43 -8.06
N THR A 94 18.05 -3.73 -6.93
CA THR A 94 19.25 -4.57 -6.91
C THR A 94 18.98 -5.97 -7.48
N GLN A 95 19.95 -6.51 -8.21
CA GLN A 95 19.98 -7.91 -8.63
C GLN A 95 20.85 -8.77 -7.70
N LEU A 96 21.24 -8.23 -6.54
CA LEU A 96 22.14 -8.87 -5.57
C LEU A 96 23.45 -9.32 -6.22
N LEU A 97 24.00 -8.48 -7.12
CA LEU A 97 25.25 -8.76 -7.81
C LEU A 97 26.41 -8.78 -6.81
N GLU A 98 27.35 -9.68 -7.07
CA GLU A 98 28.58 -9.77 -6.30
C GLU A 98 29.40 -8.49 -6.46
N GLY A 99 29.94 -8.00 -5.34
CA GLY A 99 30.71 -6.77 -5.32
C GLY A 99 31.35 -6.48 -3.97
N GLU A 100 32.36 -5.62 -4.03
CA GLU A 100 33.14 -5.19 -2.87
C GLU A 100 32.33 -4.35 -1.88
N LEU A 101 32.65 -4.52 -0.61
CA LEU A 101 32.07 -3.79 0.52
C LEU A 101 33.10 -2.80 1.06
N SER A 102 32.62 -1.71 1.68
CA SER A 102 33.50 -0.83 2.45
C SER A 102 33.85 -1.41 3.82
N LEU A 103 33.01 -2.29 4.36
CA LEU A 103 33.34 -3.14 5.50
C LEU A 103 34.23 -4.28 5.03
N LYS A 104 35.35 -4.52 5.73
CA LYS A 104 36.17 -5.68 5.44
C LYS A 104 35.47 -6.93 5.97
N VAL A 105 35.37 -7.93 5.10
CA VAL A 105 34.78 -9.25 5.38
C VAL A 105 35.84 -10.31 5.14
N SER A 106 36.05 -11.18 6.11
CA SER A 106 36.87 -12.40 5.98
C SER A 106 36.08 -13.63 6.41
N ASP A 107 36.61 -14.81 6.08
CA ASP A 107 36.06 -16.10 6.53
C ASP A 107 34.58 -16.31 6.16
N LEU A 108 34.16 -15.70 5.04
CA LEU A 108 32.80 -15.80 4.55
C LEU A 108 32.54 -17.23 4.06
N SER A 109 31.55 -17.88 4.66
CA SER A 109 31.09 -19.20 4.26
C SER A 109 29.60 -19.36 4.49
N ALA A 110 29.00 -20.39 3.88
CA ALA A 110 27.62 -20.74 4.14
C ALA A 110 27.41 -22.24 4.12
N THR A 111 26.38 -22.69 4.84
CA THR A 111 25.96 -24.09 4.91
C THR A 111 24.45 -24.18 4.65
N PHE A 112 24.01 -25.33 4.14
CA PHE A 112 22.60 -25.67 4.04
C PHE A 112 22.38 -27.10 4.51
N MET A 113 21.74 -27.26 5.66
CA MET A 113 21.43 -28.55 6.27
C MET A 113 20.09 -28.45 7.00
N ASP A 114 19.32 -29.53 6.99
CA ASP A 114 18.01 -29.63 7.68
C ASP A 114 17.03 -28.49 7.35
N ASN A 115 17.01 -28.03 6.09
CA ASN A 115 16.23 -26.88 5.62
C ASN A 115 16.58 -25.56 6.33
N GLU A 116 17.83 -25.43 6.79
CA GLU A 116 18.36 -24.21 7.38
C GLU A 116 19.57 -23.73 6.58
N ILE A 117 19.59 -22.44 6.21
CA ILE A 117 20.77 -21.79 5.66
C ILE A 117 21.45 -21.01 6.78
N ALA A 118 22.76 -21.24 6.95
CA ALA A 118 23.59 -20.44 7.84
C ALA A 118 24.71 -19.73 7.07
N ILE A 119 24.96 -18.46 7.41
CA ILE A 119 26.06 -17.63 6.91
C ILE A 119 27.02 -17.36 8.06
N PHE A 120 28.31 -17.58 7.84
CA PHE A 120 29.38 -17.25 8.78
C PHE A 120 30.31 -16.23 8.14
N ALA A 121 30.78 -15.26 8.93
CA ALA A 121 31.75 -14.28 8.49
C ALA A 121 32.41 -13.58 9.67
N THR A 122 33.60 -13.03 9.43
CA THR A 122 34.28 -12.08 10.31
C THR A 122 34.23 -10.70 9.69
N LEU A 123 33.78 -9.70 10.43
CA LEU A 123 33.61 -8.32 9.97
C LEU A 123 34.48 -7.37 10.79
N GLU A 124 35.17 -6.45 10.13
CA GLU A 124 35.85 -5.33 10.80
C GLU A 124 34.85 -4.17 10.96
N LEU A 125 34.57 -3.79 12.21
CA LEU A 125 33.64 -2.70 12.49
C LEU A 125 34.30 -1.33 12.20
N PRO A 126 33.53 -0.32 11.77
CA PRO A 126 34.05 1.04 11.63
C PRO A 126 34.59 1.55 12.98
N THR A 127 35.65 2.36 12.93
CA THR A 127 36.31 2.88 14.12
C THR A 127 35.32 3.62 15.04
N ASN A 128 35.40 3.33 16.35
CA ASN A 128 34.61 3.96 17.41
C ASN A 128 33.10 3.67 17.39
N THR A 129 32.63 2.60 16.75
CA THR A 129 31.24 2.15 16.91
C THR A 129 31.09 0.65 17.09
N THR A 130 30.35 0.25 18.11
CA THR A 130 29.84 -1.11 18.32
C THR A 130 28.36 -1.21 17.92
N ILE A 131 27.73 -0.07 17.62
CA ILE A 131 26.32 0.06 17.29
C ILE A 131 26.18 0.08 15.77
N ILE A 132 25.42 -0.88 15.25
CA ILE A 132 25.16 -1.02 13.82
C ILE A 132 23.66 -1.13 13.54
N ASN A 133 23.23 -0.65 12.38
CA ASN A 133 21.94 -1.06 11.83
C ASN A 133 22.18 -2.30 10.96
N TYR A 134 21.36 -3.32 11.14
CA TYR A 134 21.43 -4.54 10.36
C TYR A 134 20.05 -4.94 9.84
N LEU A 135 20.07 -5.69 8.74
CA LEU A 135 18.89 -6.17 8.04
C LEU A 135 19.08 -7.63 7.67
N TRP A 136 17.97 -8.34 7.52
CA TRP A 136 17.96 -9.71 7.03
C TRP A 136 16.80 -9.92 6.06
N GLN A 137 16.99 -10.79 5.08
CA GLN A 137 15.98 -11.13 4.09
C GLN A 137 16.15 -12.56 3.60
N ASP A 138 15.07 -13.07 3.05
CA ASP A 138 15.02 -14.25 2.20
C ASP A 138 14.25 -13.94 0.91
N GLY A 139 14.46 -14.74 -0.13
CA GLY A 139 13.70 -14.62 -1.36
C GLY A 139 13.85 -15.81 -2.30
N PRO A 140 13.03 -15.85 -3.36
CA PRO A 140 12.98 -16.98 -4.28
C PRO A 140 14.15 -16.95 -5.26
N ILE A 141 14.59 -18.12 -5.70
CA ILE A 141 15.57 -18.28 -6.78
C ILE A 141 14.85 -18.78 -8.04
N SER A 142 14.98 -18.04 -9.13
CA SER A 142 14.42 -18.38 -10.45
C SER A 142 15.36 -19.27 -11.27
N SER A 143 14.87 -19.83 -12.38
CA SER A 143 15.65 -20.69 -13.27
C SER A 143 16.98 -20.02 -13.66
N GLY A 144 18.09 -20.75 -13.54
CA GLY A 144 19.44 -20.23 -13.82
C GLY A 144 20.09 -19.44 -12.68
N ASN A 145 19.78 -19.77 -11.42
CA ASN A 145 20.33 -19.12 -10.21
C ASN A 145 20.08 -17.60 -10.09
N ALA A 146 19.07 -17.08 -10.79
CA ALA A 146 18.70 -15.67 -10.69
C ALA A 146 17.96 -15.39 -9.37
N LEU A 147 18.54 -14.55 -8.52
CA LEU A 147 17.96 -14.18 -7.23
C LEU A 147 16.78 -13.21 -7.43
N GLY A 148 15.59 -13.66 -7.05
CA GLY A 148 14.34 -12.91 -7.17
C GLY A 148 14.14 -11.92 -6.03
N MET A 149 13.20 -11.00 -6.22
CA MET A 149 12.85 -9.99 -5.22
C MET A 149 12.24 -10.62 -3.96
N HIS A 150 12.71 -10.21 -2.77
CA HIS A 150 12.09 -10.59 -1.49
C HIS A 150 10.69 -9.98 -1.33
N GLY A 151 9.91 -10.45 -0.36
CA GLY A 151 8.58 -9.90 -0.11
C GLY A 151 8.61 -8.40 0.22
N LEU A 152 7.63 -7.64 -0.27
CA LEU A 152 7.58 -6.16 -0.11
C LEU A 152 6.61 -5.68 0.99
N SER A 153 6.22 -6.58 1.88
CA SER A 153 5.21 -6.31 2.92
C SER A 153 5.37 -7.25 4.11
N GLY A 154 4.62 -6.98 5.19
CA GLY A 154 4.56 -7.87 6.34
C GLY A 154 5.89 -7.97 7.08
N GLN A 155 6.40 -9.20 7.21
CA GLN A 155 7.63 -9.54 7.93
C GLN A 155 8.88 -8.95 7.25
N HIS A 156 8.97 -8.99 5.92
CA HIS A 156 10.13 -8.48 5.18
C HIS A 156 10.36 -6.96 5.31
N ILE A 157 9.34 -6.16 5.61
CA ILE A 157 9.54 -4.71 5.88
C ILE A 157 9.82 -4.41 7.35
N GLN A 158 9.86 -5.45 8.19
CA GLN A 158 10.16 -5.40 9.62
C GLN A 158 11.53 -6.02 9.93
N SER A 159 12.19 -6.65 8.97
CA SER A 159 13.45 -7.38 9.13
C SER A 159 14.67 -6.44 9.16
N MET A 160 14.64 -5.53 10.14
CA MET A 160 15.62 -4.48 10.36
C MET A 160 15.71 -4.12 11.85
N ALA A 161 16.92 -4.02 12.39
CA ALA A 161 17.14 -3.67 13.78
C ALA A 161 18.46 -2.92 13.98
N THR A 162 18.62 -2.33 15.16
CA THR A 162 19.89 -1.75 15.62
C THR A 162 20.43 -2.67 16.71
N LEU A 163 21.69 -3.08 16.60
CA LEU A 163 22.39 -3.92 17.57
C LEU A 163 23.64 -3.20 18.07
N ASP A 164 23.86 -3.24 19.38
CA ASP A 164 25.15 -2.95 19.98
C ASP A 164 25.88 -4.26 20.27
N PHE A 165 26.96 -4.53 19.54
CA PHE A 165 27.73 -5.77 19.69
C PHE A 165 28.43 -5.92 21.05
N ALA A 166 28.69 -4.82 21.76
CA ALA A 166 29.35 -4.87 23.06
C ALA A 166 28.38 -5.18 24.21
N SER A 167 27.20 -4.55 24.23
CA SER A 167 26.18 -4.81 25.26
C SER A 167 25.24 -5.96 24.90
N GLY A 168 25.18 -6.34 23.63
CA GLY A 168 24.21 -7.29 23.08
C GLY A 168 22.77 -6.77 23.04
N THR A 169 22.56 -5.47 23.28
CA THR A 169 21.24 -4.87 23.23
C THR A 169 20.78 -4.74 21.79
N SER A 170 19.72 -5.45 21.41
CA SER A 170 19.06 -5.30 20.12
C SER A 170 17.74 -4.55 20.26
N VAL A 171 17.55 -3.52 19.43
CA VAL A 171 16.31 -2.73 19.39
C VAL A 171 15.72 -2.80 17.99
N PRO A 172 14.47 -3.28 17.84
CA PRO A 172 13.79 -3.26 16.56
C PRO A 172 13.71 -1.83 16.02
N THR A 173 14.15 -1.63 14.78
CA THR A 173 14.22 -0.31 14.21
C THR A 173 12.84 0.13 13.75
N LYS A 174 12.28 1.18 14.38
CA LYS A 174 10.94 1.74 14.06
C LYS A 174 10.84 2.43 12.67
N GLY A 175 11.68 2.07 11.70
CA GLY A 175 11.71 2.67 10.37
C GLY A 175 10.49 2.35 9.48
N GLY A 176 9.78 1.25 9.74
CA GLY A 176 8.61 0.83 8.96
C GLY A 176 7.25 1.31 9.48
N LYS A 177 7.11 1.69 10.77
CA LYS A 177 5.81 1.96 11.40
C LYS A 177 5.16 3.27 10.95
N SER A 178 5.92 4.36 10.77
CA SER A 178 5.31 5.65 10.39
C SER A 178 4.82 5.65 8.93
N LYS A 179 5.60 5.06 8.02
CA LYS A 179 5.26 4.95 6.59
C LYS A 179 4.08 4.00 6.37
N SER A 180 4.06 2.84 7.01
CA SER A 180 2.91 1.91 6.95
C SER A 180 1.65 2.53 7.56
N LYS A 181 1.77 3.22 8.70
CA LYS A 181 0.64 3.97 9.29
C LYS A 181 0.13 5.06 8.35
N LEU A 182 1.03 5.82 7.73
CA LEU A 182 0.65 6.87 6.77
C LEU A 182 -0.01 6.30 5.51
N ARG A 183 0.45 5.14 5.00
CA ARG A 183 -0.20 4.39 3.91
C ARG A 183 -1.62 3.98 4.29
N ASN A 184 -1.83 3.48 5.51
CA ASN A 184 -3.15 3.09 5.99
C ASN A 184 -4.07 4.31 6.16
N ILE A 185 -3.57 5.42 6.70
CA ILE A 185 -4.30 6.69 6.81
C ILE A 185 -4.70 7.19 5.43
N HIS A 186 -3.76 7.23 4.48
CA HIS A 186 -4.03 7.61 3.09
C HIS A 186 -5.13 6.75 2.47
N GLY A 187 -5.05 5.43 2.59
CA GLY A 187 -6.06 4.50 2.10
C GLY A 187 -7.44 4.76 2.72
N ALA A 188 -7.51 4.90 4.05
CA ALA A 188 -8.76 5.15 4.77
C ALA A 188 -9.44 6.46 4.35
N LEU A 189 -8.67 7.56 4.30
CA LEU A 189 -9.18 8.87 3.91
C LEU A 189 -9.78 8.84 2.50
N ASN A 190 -9.10 8.19 1.54
CA ASN A 190 -9.56 8.14 0.15
C ASN A 190 -10.73 7.17 -0.07
N VAL A 191 -10.84 6.08 0.71
CA VAL A 191 -12.03 5.21 0.71
C VAL A 191 -13.25 5.95 1.23
N ILE A 192 -13.11 6.70 2.34
CA ILE A 192 -14.19 7.48 2.93
C ILE A 192 -14.61 8.60 1.96
N SER A 193 -13.65 9.36 1.45
CA SER A 193 -13.89 10.49 0.55
C SER A 193 -14.36 10.04 -0.85
N TRP A 194 -13.43 9.54 -1.67
CA TRP A 194 -13.65 9.28 -3.10
C TRP A 194 -14.42 7.98 -3.34
N GLY A 195 -14.19 6.96 -2.52
CA GLY A 195 -14.83 5.65 -2.65
C GLY A 195 -16.27 5.60 -2.14
N THR A 196 -16.67 6.49 -1.22
CA THR A 196 -17.95 6.38 -0.50
C THR A 196 -18.77 7.67 -0.53
N MET A 197 -18.24 8.76 0.01
CA MET A 197 -19.01 10.01 0.13
C MET A 197 -19.29 10.67 -1.23
N MET A 198 -18.32 10.67 -2.16
CA MET A 198 -18.51 11.18 -3.52
C MET A 198 -19.68 10.48 -4.27
N PRO A 199 -19.78 9.13 -4.28
CA PRO A 199 -20.96 8.41 -4.76
C PRO A 199 -22.27 8.79 -4.04
N ILE A 200 -22.26 8.93 -2.72
CA ILE A 200 -23.45 9.32 -1.95
C ILE A 200 -23.92 10.72 -2.37
N GLY A 201 -23.01 11.69 -2.43
CA GLY A 201 -23.28 13.05 -2.90
C GLY A 201 -23.86 13.06 -4.31
N PHE A 202 -23.33 12.23 -5.21
CA PHE A 202 -23.87 12.05 -6.56
C PHE A 202 -25.32 11.53 -6.54
N MET A 203 -25.60 10.47 -5.78
CA MET A 203 -26.94 9.89 -5.66
C MET A 203 -27.95 10.89 -5.08
N LEU A 204 -27.55 11.69 -4.08
CA LEU A 204 -28.40 12.73 -3.49
C LEU A 204 -28.87 13.74 -4.54
N ALA A 205 -27.95 14.29 -5.35
CA ALA A 205 -28.32 15.23 -6.41
C ALA A 205 -29.17 14.59 -7.52
N ARG A 206 -28.86 13.34 -7.89
CA ARG A 206 -29.53 12.66 -9.01
C ARG A 206 -30.95 12.22 -8.67
N TYR A 207 -31.17 11.69 -7.47
CA TYR A 207 -32.44 11.04 -7.12
C TYR A 207 -33.35 11.93 -6.29
N LEU A 208 -32.86 12.62 -5.24
CA LEU A 208 -33.73 13.47 -4.41
C LEU A 208 -34.34 14.61 -5.21
N LYS A 209 -33.63 15.13 -6.21
CA LYS A 209 -34.16 16.15 -7.14
C LYS A 209 -35.41 15.67 -7.90
N VAL A 210 -35.55 14.37 -8.15
CA VAL A 210 -36.73 13.78 -8.81
C VAL A 210 -37.85 13.51 -7.79
N PHE A 211 -37.49 13.07 -6.58
CA PHE A 211 -38.48 12.78 -5.55
C PHE A 211 -39.08 14.04 -4.93
N ARG A 212 -38.28 15.11 -4.76
CA ARG A 212 -38.68 16.40 -4.21
C ARG A 212 -38.14 17.57 -5.05
N PRO A 213 -38.73 17.83 -6.24
CA PRO A 213 -38.19 18.83 -7.19
C PRO A 213 -38.29 20.28 -6.71
N SER A 214 -39.30 20.60 -5.90
CA SER A 214 -39.53 21.95 -5.37
C SER A 214 -38.75 22.23 -4.08
N ASP A 215 -38.15 21.21 -3.48
CA ASP A 215 -37.42 21.29 -2.22
C ASP A 215 -35.92 21.53 -2.51
N PRO A 216 -35.32 22.63 -2.03
CA PRO A 216 -33.89 22.88 -2.24
C PRO A 216 -32.99 21.91 -1.45
N LEU A 217 -33.54 21.05 -0.59
CA LEU A 217 -32.81 20.09 0.24
C LEU A 217 -31.81 19.24 -0.56
N TRP A 218 -32.16 18.76 -1.76
CA TRP A 218 -31.23 17.95 -2.57
C TRP A 218 -29.94 18.72 -2.89
N PHE A 219 -30.04 20.04 -3.09
CA PHE A 219 -28.90 20.88 -3.45
C PHE A 219 -28.00 21.08 -2.24
N TYR A 220 -28.56 21.39 -1.06
CA TYR A 220 -27.80 21.54 0.17
C TYR A 220 -27.12 20.22 0.59
N LEU A 221 -27.86 19.10 0.59
CA LEU A 221 -27.30 17.79 0.93
C LEU A 221 -26.18 17.39 -0.04
N HIS A 222 -26.35 17.62 -1.34
CA HIS A 222 -25.30 17.38 -2.33
C HIS A 222 -24.07 18.23 -2.06
N VAL A 223 -24.21 19.56 -1.96
CA VAL A 223 -23.06 20.47 -1.79
C VAL A 223 -22.34 20.21 -0.47
N SER A 224 -23.06 20.04 0.64
CA SER A 224 -22.45 19.74 1.94
C SER A 224 -21.69 18.42 1.93
N CYS A 225 -22.28 17.36 1.36
CA CYS A 225 -21.63 16.06 1.24
C CYS A 225 -20.38 16.13 0.35
N GLN A 226 -20.47 16.78 -0.82
CA GLN A 226 -19.35 16.88 -1.76
C GLN A 226 -18.22 17.77 -1.23
N CYS A 227 -18.53 18.89 -0.58
CA CYS A 227 -17.51 19.74 0.03
C CYS A 227 -16.76 19.00 1.15
N LEU A 228 -17.48 18.28 2.03
CA LEU A 228 -16.85 17.51 3.10
C LEU A 228 -16.00 16.36 2.53
N ALA A 229 -16.52 15.63 1.55
CA ALA A 229 -15.78 14.59 0.84
C ALA A 229 -14.50 15.17 0.22
N PHE A 230 -14.59 16.30 -0.46
CA PHE A 230 -13.43 16.95 -1.09
C PHE A 230 -12.38 17.38 -0.06
N LEU A 231 -12.78 17.98 1.08
CA LEU A 231 -11.85 18.35 2.15
C LEU A 231 -11.08 17.13 2.70
N ILE A 232 -11.78 16.02 2.97
CA ILE A 232 -11.13 14.76 3.38
C ILE A 232 -10.20 14.26 2.26
N GLY A 233 -10.64 14.40 1.00
CA GLY A 233 -9.86 14.04 -0.18
C GLY A 233 -8.59 14.87 -0.37
N VAL A 234 -8.59 16.16 0.02
CA VAL A 234 -7.38 17.02 0.04
C VAL A 234 -6.35 16.45 1.03
N VAL A 235 -6.79 16.08 2.23
CA VAL A 235 -5.90 15.45 3.24
C VAL A 235 -5.39 14.09 2.73
N GLY A 236 -6.28 13.30 2.12
CA GLY A 236 -5.92 12.05 1.45
C GLY A 236 -4.87 12.25 0.36
N TRP A 237 -5.02 13.26 -0.50
CA TRP A 237 -4.05 13.58 -1.54
C TRP A 237 -2.71 14.05 -0.97
N ALA A 238 -2.74 14.95 0.03
CA ALA A 238 -1.53 15.46 0.69
C ALA A 238 -0.71 14.36 1.37
N THR A 239 -1.37 13.41 2.03
CA THR A 239 -0.68 12.23 2.60
C THR A 239 -0.05 11.34 1.52
N GLY A 240 -0.68 11.24 0.34
CA GLY A 240 -0.10 10.57 -0.83
C GLY A 240 1.15 11.27 -1.37
N LEU A 241 1.13 12.61 -1.43
CA LEU A 241 2.31 13.40 -1.80
C LEU A 241 3.45 13.22 -0.79
N ALA A 242 3.14 13.25 0.51
CA ALA A 242 4.12 12.98 1.56
C ALA A 242 4.74 11.57 1.40
N LEU A 243 3.93 10.54 1.15
CA LEU A 243 4.40 9.18 0.90
C LEU A 243 5.33 9.08 -0.31
N ARG A 244 5.06 9.86 -1.37
CA ARG A 244 5.94 9.95 -2.54
C ARG A 244 7.29 10.55 -2.18
N LEU A 245 7.31 11.67 -1.47
CA LEU A 245 8.56 12.34 -1.04
C LEU A 245 9.40 11.45 -0.09
N MET A 246 8.75 10.59 0.68
CA MET A 246 9.39 9.62 1.58
C MET A 246 9.79 8.29 0.89
N SER A 247 9.58 8.14 -0.41
CA SER A 247 9.85 6.90 -1.15
C SER A 247 10.84 7.15 -2.28
N ALA A 248 12.13 6.94 -2.01
CA ALA A 248 13.13 6.86 -3.07
C ALA A 248 12.92 5.53 -3.84
N GLY A 249 12.56 5.56 -5.12
CA GLY A 249 12.70 4.41 -6.02
C GLY A 249 11.52 3.43 -6.18
N VAL A 250 10.43 3.53 -5.40
CA VAL A 250 9.19 2.76 -5.67
C VAL A 250 8.06 3.73 -5.97
N HIS A 251 7.71 3.86 -7.24
CA HIS A 251 6.64 4.75 -7.70
C HIS A 251 5.52 3.94 -8.33
N HIS A 252 4.31 4.08 -7.78
CA HIS A 252 3.09 3.59 -8.42
C HIS A 252 2.54 4.68 -9.33
N THR A 253 3.16 4.79 -10.51
CA THR A 253 2.94 5.89 -11.46
C THR A 253 1.47 6.05 -11.84
N ASP A 254 0.77 4.94 -12.09
CA ASP A 254 -0.62 4.98 -12.56
C ASP A 254 -1.58 5.48 -11.48
N HIS A 255 -1.47 4.96 -10.26
CA HIS A 255 -2.28 5.38 -9.11
C HIS A 255 -2.09 6.87 -8.79
N MET A 256 -0.84 7.33 -8.88
CA MET A 256 -0.48 8.71 -8.65
C MET A 256 -1.01 9.63 -9.76
N ALA A 257 -0.87 9.21 -11.02
CA ALA A 257 -1.37 9.97 -12.17
C ALA A 257 -2.88 10.11 -12.10
N ILE A 258 -3.61 9.00 -11.97
CA ILE A 258 -5.08 8.99 -11.85
C ILE A 258 -5.51 9.78 -10.61
N GLY A 259 -4.88 9.58 -9.47
CA GLY A 259 -5.20 10.30 -8.23
C GLY A 259 -5.00 11.82 -8.34
N THR A 260 -3.94 12.25 -9.01
CA THR A 260 -3.68 13.67 -9.28
C THR A 260 -4.71 14.24 -10.25
N THR A 261 -5.05 13.51 -11.31
CA THR A 261 -6.12 13.89 -12.24
C THR A 261 -7.46 14.04 -11.53
N VAL A 262 -7.86 13.06 -10.70
CA VAL A 262 -9.09 13.11 -9.91
C VAL A 262 -9.11 14.33 -8.99
N PHE A 263 -7.99 14.62 -8.33
CA PHE A 263 -7.87 15.80 -7.46
C PHE A 263 -8.03 17.11 -8.24
N SER A 264 -7.33 17.26 -9.37
CA SER A 264 -7.44 18.44 -10.24
C SER A 264 -8.87 18.64 -10.77
N LEU A 265 -9.52 17.57 -11.23
CA LEU A 265 -10.91 17.63 -11.67
C LEU A 265 -11.88 17.90 -10.50
N GLY A 266 -11.55 17.46 -9.28
CA GLY A 266 -12.28 17.80 -8.07
C GLY A 266 -12.23 19.30 -7.74
N ILE A 267 -11.07 19.95 -7.89
CA ILE A 267 -10.94 21.41 -7.76
C ILE A 267 -11.87 22.11 -8.75
N LEU A 268 -11.87 21.67 -10.01
CA LEU A 268 -12.75 22.19 -11.06
C LEU A 268 -14.24 22.05 -10.66
N GLN A 269 -14.62 20.93 -10.03
CA GLN A 269 -15.97 20.72 -9.51
C GLN A 269 -16.33 21.66 -8.36
N VAL A 270 -15.41 21.93 -7.44
CA VAL A 270 -15.65 22.89 -6.35
C VAL A 270 -15.79 24.31 -6.91
N LEU A 271 -14.95 24.70 -7.88
CA LEU A 271 -15.05 25.99 -8.57
C LEU A 271 -16.39 26.15 -9.30
N ALA A 272 -17.01 25.05 -9.74
CA ALA A 272 -18.33 25.06 -10.36
C ALA A 272 -19.40 25.68 -9.45
N LEU A 273 -19.26 25.60 -8.11
CA LEU A 273 -20.16 26.26 -7.17
C LEU A 273 -20.11 27.79 -7.32
N ARG A 274 -18.89 28.35 -7.36
CA ARG A 274 -18.67 29.80 -7.46
C ARG A 274 -19.04 30.34 -8.83
N LEU A 275 -18.76 29.58 -9.88
CA LEU A 275 -19.01 29.93 -11.28
C LEU A 275 -20.43 29.59 -11.73
N ARG A 276 -21.32 29.17 -10.82
CA ARG A 276 -22.69 28.75 -11.15
C ARG A 276 -23.52 29.94 -11.66
N PRO A 277 -23.93 29.97 -12.95
CA PRO A 277 -24.73 31.06 -13.49
C PRO A 277 -26.18 31.03 -12.97
N HIS A 278 -26.86 32.19 -13.03
CA HIS A 278 -28.31 32.27 -12.76
C HIS A 278 -29.10 31.33 -13.70
N LYS A 279 -30.30 30.90 -13.27
CA LYS A 279 -31.11 29.91 -14.01
C LYS A 279 -31.41 30.35 -15.45
N ASP A 280 -31.61 31.64 -15.65
CA ASP A 280 -32.02 32.22 -16.95
C ASP A 280 -30.83 32.66 -17.82
N HIS A 281 -29.59 32.43 -17.35
CA HIS A 281 -28.39 32.86 -18.05
C HIS A 281 -28.01 31.89 -19.18
N LYS A 282 -27.62 32.38 -20.37
CA LYS A 282 -27.23 31.54 -21.53
C LYS A 282 -26.14 30.50 -21.22
N TYR A 283 -25.18 30.84 -20.34
CA TYR A 283 -24.12 29.93 -19.92
C TYR A 283 -24.55 28.83 -18.96
N ARG A 284 -25.79 28.85 -18.45
CA ARG A 284 -26.32 27.83 -17.54
C ARG A 284 -26.32 26.44 -18.19
N CYS A 285 -26.60 26.36 -19.48
CA CYS A 285 -26.58 25.10 -20.23
C CYS A 285 -25.16 24.49 -20.28
N TYR A 286 -24.16 25.26 -20.69
CA TYR A 286 -22.77 24.84 -20.74
C TYR A 286 -22.23 24.43 -19.35
N TRP A 287 -22.55 25.22 -18.32
CA TRP A 287 -22.20 24.87 -16.95
C TRP A 287 -22.81 23.53 -16.51
N ASN A 288 -24.07 23.25 -16.87
CA ASN A 288 -24.71 21.98 -16.54
C ASN A 288 -24.02 20.80 -17.24
N ILE A 289 -23.67 20.95 -18.53
CA ILE A 289 -22.95 19.93 -19.31
C ILE A 289 -21.61 19.64 -18.64
N TYR A 290 -20.79 20.68 -18.47
CA TYR A 290 -19.48 20.58 -17.83
C TYR A 290 -19.55 19.92 -16.45
N HIS A 291 -20.39 20.43 -15.55
CA HIS A 291 -20.52 19.93 -14.19
C HIS A 291 -20.94 18.46 -14.16
N HIS A 292 -21.88 18.07 -15.02
CA HIS A 292 -22.34 16.69 -15.13
C HIS A 292 -21.21 15.78 -15.62
N TYR A 293 -20.67 16.02 -16.82
CA TYR A 293 -19.69 15.11 -17.44
C TYR A 293 -18.41 14.98 -16.62
N VAL A 294 -17.82 16.10 -16.18
CA VAL A 294 -16.64 16.07 -15.32
C VAL A 294 -16.96 15.34 -14.01
N GLY A 295 -18.19 15.44 -13.51
CA GLY A 295 -18.63 14.76 -12.28
C GLY A 295 -18.63 13.24 -12.41
N TYR A 296 -19.09 12.70 -13.54
CA TYR A 296 -18.99 11.24 -13.81
C TYR A 296 -17.55 10.79 -13.96
N ILE A 297 -16.72 11.57 -14.63
CA ILE A 297 -15.30 11.23 -14.80
C ILE A 297 -14.62 11.16 -13.43
N VAL A 298 -14.82 12.16 -12.56
CA VAL A 298 -14.30 12.16 -11.19
C VAL A 298 -14.81 10.95 -10.41
N LEU A 299 -16.09 10.62 -10.49
CA LEU A 299 -16.68 9.48 -9.80
C LEU A 299 -16.06 8.15 -10.26
N ALA A 300 -16.00 7.92 -11.57
CA ALA A 300 -15.47 6.69 -12.15
C ALA A 300 -13.98 6.52 -11.86
N LEU A 301 -13.18 7.56 -12.10
CA LEU A 301 -11.74 7.52 -11.83
C LEU A 301 -11.45 7.43 -10.33
N GLY A 302 -12.23 8.09 -9.47
CA GLY A 302 -12.08 8.02 -8.02
C GLY A 302 -12.26 6.59 -7.50
N ILE A 303 -13.35 5.92 -7.90
CA ILE A 303 -13.62 4.53 -7.53
C ILE A 303 -12.52 3.59 -8.08
N ALA A 304 -12.16 3.73 -9.35
CA ALA A 304 -11.10 2.93 -9.97
C ALA A 304 -9.77 3.11 -9.23
N ASN A 305 -9.43 4.35 -8.86
CA ASN A 305 -8.19 4.66 -8.17
C ASN A 305 -8.17 4.09 -6.74
N VAL A 306 -9.31 3.99 -6.06
CA VAL A 306 -9.41 3.29 -4.77
C VAL A 306 -9.07 1.80 -4.93
N PHE A 307 -9.61 1.13 -5.95
CA PHE A 307 -9.29 -0.29 -6.21
C PHE A 307 -7.81 -0.50 -6.57
N ILE A 308 -7.23 0.40 -7.37
CA ILE A 308 -5.78 0.40 -7.63
C ILE A 308 -5.00 0.59 -6.32
N GLY A 309 -5.45 1.51 -5.46
CA GLY A 309 -4.88 1.72 -4.12
C GLY A 309 -4.93 0.47 -3.24
N TYR A 310 -6.02 -0.31 -3.29
CA TYR A 310 -6.12 -1.60 -2.59
C TYR A 310 -5.10 -2.62 -3.09
N LYS A 311 -4.91 -2.73 -4.41
CA LYS A 311 -3.89 -3.62 -5.01
C LYS A 311 -2.47 -3.25 -4.57
N ILE A 312 -2.21 -1.96 -4.36
CA ILE A 312 -0.93 -1.44 -3.87
C ILE A 312 -0.77 -1.64 -2.37
N LEU A 313 -1.81 -1.35 -1.60
CA LEU A 313 -1.78 -1.41 -0.14
C LEU A 313 -1.75 -2.85 0.36
N LYS A 314 -2.38 -3.79 -0.36
CA LYS A 314 -2.62 -5.19 0.04
C LYS A 314 -3.04 -5.28 1.52
N PRO A 315 -4.14 -4.60 1.91
CA PRO A 315 -4.55 -4.59 3.31
C PRO A 315 -5.03 -5.98 3.73
N GLY A 316 -5.14 -6.21 5.04
CA GLY A 316 -5.70 -7.47 5.55
C GLY A 316 -7.12 -7.71 5.03
N LYS A 317 -7.49 -9.00 4.85
CA LYS A 317 -8.77 -9.44 4.25
C LYS A 317 -10.01 -8.71 4.80
N GLY A 318 -10.03 -8.36 6.08
CA GLY A 318 -11.15 -7.63 6.69
C GLY A 318 -11.42 -6.26 6.07
N TRP A 319 -10.38 -5.49 5.71
CA TRP A 319 -10.53 -4.19 5.04
C TRP A 319 -11.08 -4.36 3.64
N GLU A 320 -10.57 -5.35 2.91
CA GLU A 320 -11.01 -5.67 1.56
C GLU A 320 -12.49 -6.07 1.55
N ILE A 321 -12.90 -7.00 2.43
CA ILE A 321 -14.30 -7.40 2.60
C ILE A 321 -15.17 -6.20 2.96
N ALA A 322 -14.75 -5.37 3.92
CA ALA A 322 -15.52 -4.21 4.35
C ALA A 322 -15.81 -3.24 3.20
N TYR A 323 -14.81 -2.92 2.38
CA TYR A 323 -15.02 -2.03 1.25
C TYR A 323 -15.85 -2.66 0.13
N TYR A 324 -15.69 -3.95 -0.17
CA TYR A 324 -16.56 -4.63 -1.13
C TYR A 324 -18.03 -4.63 -0.69
N VAL A 325 -18.30 -4.80 0.61
CA VAL A 325 -19.66 -4.69 1.17
C VAL A 325 -20.21 -3.27 1.00
N ILE A 326 -19.42 -2.24 1.34
CA ILE A 326 -19.81 -0.83 1.15
C ILE A 326 -20.10 -0.54 -0.33
N PHE A 327 -19.19 -0.92 -1.22
CA PHE A 327 -19.35 -0.71 -2.66
C PHE A 327 -20.57 -1.45 -3.22
N GLY A 328 -20.79 -2.70 -2.81
CA GLY A 328 -21.97 -3.48 -3.17
C GLY A 328 -23.27 -2.83 -2.68
N ALA A 329 -23.30 -2.32 -1.46
CA ALA A 329 -24.45 -1.60 -0.92
C ALA A 329 -24.73 -0.29 -1.66
N LEU A 330 -23.69 0.48 -2.03
CA LEU A 330 -23.83 1.68 -2.86
C LEU A 330 -24.38 1.35 -4.24
N LEU A 331 -23.88 0.29 -4.88
CA LEU A 331 -24.34 -0.14 -6.20
C LEU A 331 -25.80 -0.63 -6.15
N PHE A 332 -26.14 -1.46 -5.16
CA PHE A 332 -27.51 -1.91 -4.94
C PHE A 332 -28.47 -0.72 -4.74
N THR A 333 -28.09 0.23 -3.89
CA THR A 333 -28.86 1.45 -3.63
C THR A 333 -29.04 2.26 -4.92
N LEU A 334 -28.00 2.41 -5.73
CA LEU A 334 -28.06 3.09 -7.02
C LEU A 334 -29.05 2.42 -7.98
N VAL A 335 -29.00 1.09 -8.11
CA VAL A 335 -29.93 0.33 -8.97
C VAL A 335 -31.37 0.49 -8.49
N MET A 336 -31.61 0.34 -7.19
CA MET A 336 -32.94 0.52 -6.60
C MET A 336 -33.48 1.93 -6.84
N LEU A 337 -32.67 2.97 -6.60
CA LEU A 337 -33.06 4.36 -6.82
C LEU A 337 -33.30 4.67 -8.30
N GLU A 338 -32.53 4.08 -9.23
CA GLU A 338 -32.78 4.23 -10.67
C GLU A 338 -34.08 3.53 -11.10
N ALA A 339 -34.41 2.36 -10.55
CA ALA A 339 -35.68 1.69 -10.78
C ALA A 339 -36.86 2.55 -10.28
N CYS A 340 -36.81 3.02 -9.03
CA CYS A 340 -37.85 3.88 -8.45
C CYS A 340 -38.02 5.20 -9.24
N LYS A 341 -36.91 5.79 -9.69
CA LYS A 341 -36.94 7.00 -10.53
C LYS A 341 -37.63 6.74 -11.86
N ARG A 342 -37.39 5.60 -12.51
CA ARG A 342 -38.05 5.22 -13.77
C ARG A 342 -39.56 5.01 -13.58
N LEU A 343 -39.96 4.31 -12.52
CA LEU A 343 -41.38 4.10 -12.17
C LEU A 343 -42.10 5.44 -11.95
N LYS A 344 -41.52 6.33 -11.12
CA LYS A 344 -42.10 7.66 -10.89
C LYS A 344 -42.23 8.49 -12.18
N LYS A 345 -41.25 8.38 -13.09
CA LYS A 345 -41.32 9.07 -14.38
C LYS A 345 -42.42 8.50 -15.28
N SER A 346 -42.65 7.18 -15.26
CA SER A 346 -43.76 6.54 -16.00
C SER A 346 -45.11 7.03 -15.48
N ALA A 347 -45.33 6.98 -14.16
CA ALA A 347 -46.56 7.45 -13.53
C ALA A 347 -46.86 8.93 -13.86
N ASN A 348 -45.86 9.80 -13.77
CA ASN A 348 -46.01 11.22 -14.13
C ASN A 348 -46.34 11.43 -15.63
N ASN A 349 -45.86 10.56 -16.52
CA ASN A 349 -46.16 10.63 -17.94
C ASN A 349 -47.59 10.16 -18.22
N GLU A 350 -48.04 9.09 -17.56
CA GLU A 350 -49.42 8.60 -17.63
C GLU A 350 -50.41 9.66 -17.13
N GLU A 351 -50.16 10.27 -15.98
CA GLU A 351 -51.00 11.38 -15.47
C GLU A 351 -51.08 12.56 -16.44
N ARG A 352 -49.96 12.93 -17.08
CA ARG A 352 -49.94 14.00 -18.10
C ARG A 352 -50.71 13.64 -19.35
N ASN A 353 -50.61 12.39 -19.81
CA ASN A 353 -51.36 11.92 -20.96
C ASN A 353 -52.87 11.89 -20.65
N CYS A 354 -53.28 11.41 -19.47
CA CYS A 354 -54.69 11.45 -19.05
C CYS A 354 -55.24 12.89 -19.01
N ARG A 355 -54.51 13.84 -18.41
CA ARG A 355 -54.91 15.26 -18.41
C ARG A 355 -54.94 15.87 -19.82
N GLY A 356 -53.98 15.51 -20.68
CA GLY A 356 -53.97 15.95 -22.08
C GLY A 356 -55.15 15.41 -22.88
N SER A 357 -55.53 14.16 -22.63
CA SER A 357 -56.71 13.53 -23.24
C SER A 357 -58.03 14.11 -22.73
N GLU A 358 -58.16 14.46 -21.44
CA GLU A 358 -59.33 15.17 -20.89
C GLU A 358 -59.48 16.59 -21.50
N VAL A 359 -58.37 17.28 -21.76
CA VAL A 359 -58.41 18.63 -22.38
C VAL A 359 -58.75 18.57 -23.87
N VAL A 360 -58.41 17.48 -24.56
CA VAL A 360 -58.70 17.28 -26.00
C VAL A 360 -60.05 16.63 -26.23
N GLY A 361 -60.56 15.84 -25.29
CA GLY A 361 -61.82 15.12 -25.38
C GLY A 361 -62.79 15.51 -24.28
N ASN A 362 -63.79 16.32 -24.61
CA ASN A 362 -65.09 16.31 -23.93
C ASN A 362 -65.80 14.96 -24.22
N ILE A 363 -65.23 13.84 -23.76
CA ILE A 363 -65.90 12.55 -23.70
C ILE A 363 -65.65 12.00 -22.29
N ALA A 364 -66.71 12.07 -21.49
CA ALA A 364 -66.73 11.63 -20.10
C ALA A 364 -66.25 10.17 -19.95
N CYS A 365 -65.31 9.94 -19.03
CA CYS A 365 -65.01 8.62 -18.51
C CYS A 365 -66.12 8.22 -17.52
N PRO A 366 -66.69 7.00 -17.58
CA PRO A 366 -67.83 6.62 -16.77
C PRO A 366 -67.43 6.51 -15.30
N GLN A 367 -68.22 7.17 -14.44
CA GLN A 367 -68.11 7.09 -12.98
C GLN A 367 -68.04 5.62 -12.52
N GLN A 368 -67.04 5.33 -11.68
CA GLN A 368 -67.05 4.17 -10.80
C GLN A 368 -68.34 4.14 -9.98
N ARG A 369 -69.06 3.01 -10.04
CA ARG A 369 -70.18 2.71 -9.15
C ARG A 369 -69.66 1.73 -8.08
N VAL A 370 -69.82 2.17 -6.82
CA VAL A 370 -69.82 1.49 -5.50
C VAL A 370 -69.08 0.17 -5.37
#